data_AF-A0A123V497-F1
#
_entry.id   AF-A0A123V497-F1
#
_cell.length_a   1.000
_cell.length_b   1.000
_cell.length_c   1.000
_cell.angle_alpha   90.00
_cell.angle_beta   90.00
_cell.angle_gamma   90.00
#
_symmetry.space_group_name_H-M   'P 1'
#
loop_
_entity.id
_entity.type
_entity.pdbx_description
1 polymer ?
#
loop_
_entity_poly.entity_id
_entity_poly.type
_entity_poly.pdbx_seq_one_letter_code
_entity_poly.pdbx_strand_id
1 'polypeptide(L)'
;MEKKIFQLLEWMASKTGQLVLGSFILFSVVTFSIFTIWDIAAAPFNNARSHAVAVATEYADLQTVNDFSIYNGTETYFCVFGVTSQGEEVAVLIPEASSTVYVYPLAQGISQEEAQAIAKKNGASQVERTILGLRDGKPIWEVKSGTAYYIVDFETGNFIKREGL
;
A
#
# COMPACT_ATOMS: atom_id res chain seq x y z
N MET A 1 -27.59 -4.01 -48.41
CA MET A 1 -26.55 -4.11 -47.36
C MET A 1 -25.23 -3.56 -47.89
N GLU A 2 -24.83 -3.95 -49.10
CA GLU A 2 -23.60 -3.52 -49.79
C GLU A 2 -23.44 -2.00 -49.95
N LYS A 3 -24.52 -1.27 -50.29
CA LYS A 3 -24.46 0.19 -50.47
C LYS A 3 -24.04 0.94 -49.19
N LYS A 4 -24.44 0.47 -48.01
CA LYS A 4 -24.05 1.06 -46.72
C LYS A 4 -22.59 0.81 -46.40
N ILE A 5 -22.08 -0.39 -46.74
CA ILE A 5 -20.67 -0.76 -46.57
C ILE A 5 -19.79 0.07 -47.49
N PHE A 6 -20.20 0.27 -48.74
CA PHE A 6 -19.46 1.08 -49.71
C PHE A 6 -19.38 2.56 -49.30
N GLN A 7 -20.49 3.13 -48.82
CA GLN A 7 -20.52 4.50 -48.26
C GLN A 7 -19.61 4.66 -47.04
N LEU A 8 -19.54 3.64 -46.18
CA LEU A 8 -18.63 3.63 -45.03
C LEU A 8 -17.17 3.62 -45.50
N LEU A 9 -16.83 2.79 -46.49
CA LEU A 9 -15.47 2.69 -47.05
C LEU A 9 -15.02 4.02 -47.70
N GLU A 10 -15.90 4.67 -48.47
CA GLU A 10 -15.61 5.99 -49.04
C GLU A 10 -15.40 7.06 -47.97
N TRP A 11 -16.21 7.04 -46.91
CA TRP A 11 -16.04 7.95 -45.78
C TRP A 11 -14.73 7.69 -45.03
N MET A 12 -14.37 6.44 -44.76
CA MET A 12 -13.11 6.07 -44.11
C MET A 12 -11.89 6.47 -44.95
N ALA A 13 -12.00 6.47 -46.27
CA ALA A 13 -10.96 6.92 -47.19
C ALA A 13 -10.84 8.46 -47.27
N SER A 14 -11.85 9.21 -46.81
CA SER A 14 -11.80 10.67 -46.74
C SER A 14 -10.84 11.17 -45.65
N LYS A 15 -10.33 12.40 -45.78
CA LYS A 15 -9.44 13.02 -44.77
C LYS A 15 -10.06 13.01 -43.37
N THR A 16 -11.35 13.32 -43.27
CA THR A 16 -12.07 13.34 -41.99
C THR A 16 -12.21 11.94 -41.40
N GLY A 17 -12.55 10.93 -42.22
CA GLY A 17 -12.63 9.54 -41.77
C GLY A 17 -11.28 8.99 -41.28
N GLN A 18 -10.20 9.29 -42.01
CA GLN A 18 -8.84 8.94 -41.58
C GLN A 18 -8.44 9.59 -40.26
N LEU A 19 -8.77 10.87 -40.05
CA LEU A 19 -8.51 11.56 -38.78
C LEU A 19 -9.29 10.95 -37.62
N VAL A 20 -10.58 10.63 -37.82
CA VAL A 20 -11.40 10.00 -36.77
C VAL A 20 -10.89 8.60 -36.43
N LEU A 21 -10.61 7.77 -37.42
CA LEU A 21 -10.07 6.43 -37.22
C LEU A 21 -8.67 6.46 -36.58
N GLY A 22 -7.79 7.35 -37.07
CA GLY A 22 -6.45 7.53 -36.51
C GLY A 22 -6.50 8.00 -35.06
N SER A 23 -7.38 8.95 -34.75
CA SER A 23 -7.60 9.41 -33.37
C SER A 23 -8.13 8.29 -32.49
N PHE A 24 -9.10 7.50 -32.97
CA PHE A 24 -9.66 6.37 -32.24
C PHE A 24 -8.62 5.29 -31.94
N ILE A 25 -7.78 4.95 -32.92
CA ILE A 25 -6.67 4.00 -32.74
C ILE A 25 -5.67 4.55 -31.72
N LEU A 26 -5.29 5.83 -31.85
CA LEU A 26 -4.37 6.49 -30.92
C LEU A 26 -4.92 6.45 -29.49
N PHE A 27 -6.17 6.84 -29.28
CA PHE A 27 -6.82 6.78 -27.97
C PHE A 27 -6.85 5.36 -27.42
N SER A 28 -7.19 4.37 -28.24
CA SER A 28 -7.21 2.96 -27.83
C SER A 28 -5.83 2.51 -27.36
N VAL A 29 -4.78 2.77 -28.13
CA VAL A 29 -3.40 2.43 -27.78
C VAL A 29 -2.97 3.11 -26.48
N VAL A 30 -3.25 4.40 -26.32
CA VAL A 30 -2.93 5.16 -25.10
C VAL A 30 -3.64 4.56 -23.89
N THR A 31 -4.94 4.29 -24.00
CA THR A 31 -5.73 3.69 -22.91
C THR A 31 -5.20 2.31 -22.50
N PHE A 32 -4.96 1.40 -23.45
CA PHE A 32 -4.40 0.09 -23.14
C PHE A 32 -2.99 0.17 -22.54
N SER A 33 -2.18 1.12 -23.01
CA SER A 33 -0.84 1.36 -22.47
C SER A 33 -0.91 1.79 -21.00
N ILE A 34 -1.83 2.70 -20.65
CA ILE A 34 -2.03 3.14 -19.27
C ILE A 34 -2.37 1.95 -18.36
N PHE A 35 -3.31 1.10 -18.77
CA PHE A 35 -3.69 -0.08 -17.98
C PHE A 35 -2.54 -1.08 -17.82
N THR A 36 -1.76 -1.30 -18.90
CA THR A 36 -0.61 -2.22 -18.86
C THR A 36 0.48 -1.69 -17.92
N ILE A 37 0.79 -0.40 -18.00
CA ILE A 37 1.78 0.25 -17.13
C ILE A 37 1.32 0.19 -15.67
N TRP A 38 0.03 0.43 -15.41
CA TRP A 38 -0.54 0.32 -14.07
C TRP A 38 -0.35 -1.09 -13.49
N ASP A 39 -0.68 -2.13 -14.25
CA ASP A 39 -0.58 -3.52 -13.79
C ASP A 39 0.87 -3.91 -13.46
N ILE A 40 1.80 -3.59 -14.35
CA ILE A 40 3.24 -3.84 -14.14
C ILE A 40 3.77 -3.06 -12.93
N ALA A 41 3.36 -1.81 -12.77
CA ALA A 41 3.79 -0.98 -11.64
C ALA A 41 3.19 -1.44 -10.30
N ALA A 42 1.98 -2.01 -10.31
CA ALA A 42 1.30 -2.51 -9.11
C ALA A 42 1.74 -3.93 -8.72
N ALA A 43 2.25 -4.73 -9.66
CA ALA A 43 2.60 -6.13 -9.45
C ALA A 43 3.54 -6.36 -8.24
N PRO A 44 4.63 -5.59 -8.02
CA PRO A 44 5.50 -5.80 -6.86
C PRO A 44 4.76 -5.64 -5.52
N PHE A 45 3.92 -4.61 -5.39
CA PHE A 45 3.13 -4.36 -4.18
C PHE A 45 2.09 -5.46 -3.96
N ASN A 46 1.39 -5.89 -5.02
CA ASN A 46 0.38 -6.94 -4.94
C ASN A 46 1.00 -8.30 -4.60
N ASN A 47 2.18 -8.60 -5.14
CA ASN A 47 2.91 -9.83 -4.82
C ASN A 47 3.39 -9.83 -3.37
N ALA A 48 3.98 -8.72 -2.89
CA ALA A 48 4.36 -8.57 -1.49
C ALA A 48 3.16 -8.72 -0.55
N ARG A 49 2.03 -8.08 -0.88
CA ARG A 49 0.77 -8.21 -0.13
C ARG A 49 0.27 -9.65 -0.10
N SER A 50 0.18 -10.31 -1.26
CA SER A 50 -0.32 -11.69 -1.34
C SER A 50 0.56 -12.66 -0.55
N HIS A 51 1.88 -12.50 -0.63
CA HIS A 51 2.83 -13.31 0.13
C HIS A 51 2.68 -13.06 1.63
N ALA A 52 2.69 -11.80 2.05
CA ALA A 52 2.58 -11.44 3.45
C ALA A 52 1.25 -11.89 4.08
N VAL A 53 0.14 -11.76 3.34
CA VAL A 53 -1.17 -12.26 3.80
C VAL A 53 -1.17 -13.78 3.96
N ALA A 54 -0.56 -14.52 3.03
CA ALA A 54 -0.46 -15.98 3.15
C ALA A 54 0.35 -16.38 4.40
N VAL A 55 1.51 -15.75 4.62
CA VAL A 55 2.34 -15.98 5.81
C VAL A 55 1.59 -15.60 7.09
N ALA A 56 0.91 -14.46 7.12
CA ALA A 56 0.15 -14.03 8.30
C ALA A 56 -1.04 -14.95 8.61
N THR A 57 -1.70 -15.49 7.58
CA THR A 57 -2.76 -16.49 7.73
C THR A 57 -2.21 -17.78 8.34
N GLU A 58 -1.05 -18.25 7.88
CA GLU A 58 -0.43 -19.47 8.38
C GLU A 58 0.11 -19.33 9.81
N TYR A 59 0.82 -18.23 10.11
CA TYR A 59 1.52 -18.05 11.39
C TYR A 59 0.65 -17.48 12.51
N ALA A 60 -0.36 -16.68 12.17
CA ALA A 60 -1.21 -16.00 13.16
C ALA A 60 -2.69 -16.41 13.07
N ASP A 61 -3.02 -17.39 12.23
CA ASP A 61 -4.40 -17.87 12.04
C ASP A 61 -5.39 -16.73 11.72
N LEU A 62 -4.95 -15.80 10.86
CA LEU A 62 -5.78 -14.68 10.41
C LEU A 62 -6.97 -15.17 9.58
N GLN A 63 -8.17 -14.78 10.00
CA GLN A 63 -9.42 -15.03 9.27
C GLN A 63 -9.82 -13.82 8.42
N THR A 64 -9.44 -12.62 8.85
CA THR A 64 -9.72 -11.37 8.14
C THR A 64 -8.45 -10.54 8.03
N VAL A 65 -8.25 -9.93 6.85
CA VAL A 65 -7.20 -8.94 6.61
C VAL A 65 -7.84 -7.58 6.51
N ASN A 66 -7.47 -6.69 7.43
CA ASN A 66 -8.02 -5.34 7.51
C ASN A 66 -7.18 -4.37 6.70
N ASP A 67 -5.85 -4.46 6.81
CA ASP A 67 -4.94 -3.56 6.12
C ASP A 67 -3.57 -4.20 5.85
N PHE A 68 -2.84 -3.64 4.90
CA PHE A 68 -1.48 -4.01 4.55
C PHE A 68 -0.62 -2.77 4.32
N SER A 69 0.55 -2.74 4.95
CA SER A 69 1.54 -1.69 4.73
C SER A 69 2.96 -2.25 4.66
N ILE A 70 3.87 -1.43 4.11
CA ILE A 70 5.29 -1.77 4.00
C ILE A 70 6.07 -0.71 4.78
N TYR A 71 6.69 -1.16 5.87
CA TYR A 71 7.63 -0.38 6.65
C TYR A 71 9.02 -0.48 6.03
N ASN A 72 9.65 0.66 5.73
CA ASN A 72 10.99 0.72 5.15
C ASN A 72 11.94 1.44 6.12
N GLY A 73 12.43 0.71 7.12
CA GLY A 73 13.42 1.19 8.07
C GLY A 73 14.84 0.79 7.68
N THR A 74 15.65 0.41 8.67
CA THR A 74 16.93 -0.28 8.44
C THR A 74 16.71 -1.62 7.72
N GLU A 75 15.59 -2.26 8.03
CA GLU A 75 15.09 -3.46 7.37
C GLU A 75 13.65 -3.21 6.91
N THR A 76 13.25 -3.90 5.84
CA THR A 76 11.89 -3.84 5.30
C THR A 76 11.00 -4.85 6.02
N TYR A 77 9.85 -4.41 6.50
CA TYR A 77 8.82 -5.27 7.09
C TYR A 77 7.48 -5.06 6.37
N PHE A 78 6.84 -6.17 6.03
CA PHE A 78 5.45 -6.21 5.61
C PHE A 78 4.57 -6.31 6.85
N CYS A 79 3.66 -5.35 7.03
CA CYS A 79 2.72 -5.32 8.14
C CYS A 79 1.33 -5.69 7.65
N VAL A 80 0.75 -6.75 8.22
CA VAL A 80 -0.62 -7.19 7.96
C VAL A 80 -1.44 -6.99 9.23
N PHE A 81 -2.45 -6.14 9.18
CA PHE A 81 -3.45 -6.02 10.24
C PHE A 81 -4.61 -6.96 9.97
N GLY A 82 -5.11 -7.63 11.00
CA GLY A 82 -6.20 -8.57 10.82
C GLY A 82 -6.81 -9.06 12.13
N VAL A 83 -7.73 -10.00 11.98
CA VAL A 83 -8.44 -10.65 13.08
C VAL A 83 -8.16 -12.15 13.03
N THR A 84 -7.74 -12.73 14.15
CA THR A 84 -7.49 -14.18 14.29
C THR A 84 -8.78 -14.98 14.40
N SER A 85 -8.70 -16.32 14.31
CA SER A 85 -9.85 -17.22 14.53
C SER A 85 -10.47 -17.09 15.93
N GLN A 86 -9.70 -16.59 16.90
CA GLN A 86 -10.15 -16.35 18.27
C GLN A 86 -10.82 -14.97 18.44
N GLY A 87 -10.87 -14.17 17.37
CA GLY A 87 -11.43 -12.82 17.41
C GLY A 87 -10.47 -11.76 17.95
N GLU A 88 -9.17 -12.06 18.04
CA GLU A 88 -8.15 -11.12 18.50
C GLU A 88 -7.66 -10.26 17.33
N GLU A 89 -7.59 -8.94 17.53
CA GLU A 89 -7.00 -8.02 16.56
C GLU A 89 -5.48 -8.00 16.72
N VAL A 90 -4.75 -8.30 15.64
CA VAL A 90 -3.29 -8.41 15.65
C VAL A 90 -2.67 -7.67 14.48
N ALA A 91 -1.43 -7.23 14.67
CA ALA A 91 -0.52 -6.89 13.59
C ALA A 91 0.53 -7.99 13.43
N VAL A 92 0.73 -8.46 12.20
CA VAL A 92 1.75 -9.43 11.84
C VAL A 92 2.85 -8.72 11.04
N LEU A 93 4.07 -8.67 11.58
CA LEU A 93 5.24 -8.09 10.94
C LEU A 93 6.10 -9.21 10.34
N ILE A 94 6.25 -9.17 9.02
CA ILE A 94 6.96 -10.17 8.24
C ILE A 94 8.17 -9.49 7.59
N PRO A 95 9.41 -9.83 8.00
CA PRO A 95 10.60 -9.26 7.39
C PRO A 95 10.72 -9.69 5.92
N GLU A 96 11.17 -8.78 5.06
CA GLU A 96 11.43 -9.09 3.64
C GLU A 96 12.63 -10.05 3.47
N ALA A 97 13.65 -9.90 4.34
CA ALA A 97 14.94 -10.57 4.18
C ALA A 97 15.18 -11.76 5.13
N SER A 98 14.41 -11.89 6.21
CA SER A 98 14.58 -12.95 7.21
C SER A 98 13.28 -13.75 7.39
N SER A 99 13.30 -14.79 8.23
CA SER A 99 12.17 -15.72 8.38
C SER A 99 11.42 -15.56 9.70
N THR A 100 11.87 -14.69 10.60
CA THR A 100 11.23 -14.52 11.91
C THR A 100 10.02 -13.60 11.78
N VAL A 101 8.84 -14.19 11.85
CA VAL A 101 7.56 -13.47 11.86
C VAL A 101 7.24 -13.03 13.28
N TYR A 102 6.78 -11.79 13.45
CA TYR A 102 6.36 -11.24 14.74
C TYR A 102 4.85 -10.98 14.73
N VAL A 103 4.17 -11.37 15.80
CA VAL A 103 2.72 -11.16 15.96
C VAL A 103 2.50 -10.33 17.22
N TYR A 104 1.84 -9.18 17.06
CA TYR A 104 1.55 -8.24 18.14
C TYR A 104 0.04 -8.07 18.29
N PRO A 105 -0.54 -8.46 19.43
CA PRO A 105 -1.90 -8.06 19.78
C PRO A 105 -2.04 -6.54 19.83
N LEU A 106 -3.00 -5.99 19.10
CA LEU A 106 -3.20 -4.53 19.06
C LEU A 106 -3.60 -3.98 20.44
N ALA A 107 -4.26 -4.80 21.27
CA ALA A 107 -4.62 -4.45 22.63
C ALA A 107 -3.42 -4.27 23.59
N GLN A 108 -2.21 -4.70 23.20
CA GLN A 108 -0.99 -4.57 24.02
C GLN A 108 -0.19 -3.31 23.71
N GLY A 109 -0.64 -2.48 22.76
CA GLY A 109 0.01 -1.22 22.45
C GLY A 109 -0.99 -0.09 22.22
N ILE A 110 -0.44 1.07 21.90
CA ILE A 110 -1.22 2.25 21.55
C ILE A 110 -1.80 2.13 20.14
N SER A 111 -2.96 2.74 19.95
CA SER A 111 -3.60 2.88 18.65
C SER A 111 -2.80 3.77 17.70
N GLN A 112 -3.11 3.64 16.41
CA GLN A 112 -2.58 4.51 15.36
C GLN A 112 -2.90 5.99 15.66
N GLU A 113 -4.12 6.28 16.12
CA GLU A 113 -4.60 7.62 16.45
C GLU A 113 -3.84 8.23 17.64
N GLU A 114 -3.55 7.43 18.66
CA GLU A 114 -2.73 7.86 19.80
C GLU A 114 -1.30 8.18 19.35
N ALA A 115 -0.70 7.35 18.50
CA ALA A 115 0.63 7.61 17.95
C ALA A 115 0.66 8.91 17.14
N GLN A 116 -0.37 9.17 16.32
CA GLN A 116 -0.53 10.43 15.60
C GLN A 116 -0.68 11.63 16.54
N ALA A 117 -1.41 11.48 17.65
CA ALA A 117 -1.56 12.53 18.65
C ALA A 117 -0.22 12.84 19.35
N ILE A 118 0.54 11.79 19.69
CA ILE A 118 1.89 11.92 20.27
C ILE A 118 2.83 12.61 19.28
N ALA A 119 2.81 12.23 18.01
CA ALA A 119 3.61 12.88 16.97
C ALA A 119 3.26 14.38 16.84
N LYS A 120 1.95 14.72 16.82
CA LYS A 120 1.48 16.13 16.78
C LYS A 120 1.95 16.93 17.98
N LYS A 121 1.87 16.35 19.19
CA LYS A 121 2.40 16.97 20.42
C LYS A 121 3.91 17.24 20.34
N ASN A 122 4.64 16.42 19.58
CA ASN A 122 6.08 16.57 19.35
C ASN A 122 6.43 17.37 18.08
N GLY A 123 5.46 18.06 17.49
CA GLY A 123 5.68 19.02 16.41
C GLY A 123 5.37 18.50 15.01
N ALA A 124 4.73 17.34 14.86
CA ALA A 124 4.16 16.95 13.57
C ALA A 124 3.00 17.87 13.20
N SER A 125 2.90 18.24 11.93
CA SER A 125 1.83 19.10 11.41
C SER A 125 0.70 18.25 10.84
N GLN A 126 0.71 18.04 9.52
CA GLN A 126 -0.24 17.16 8.84
C GLN A 126 0.34 15.75 8.76
N VAL A 127 -0.42 14.79 9.28
CA VAL A 127 -0.08 13.37 9.14
C VAL A 127 -0.37 12.94 7.71
N GLU A 128 0.65 12.50 7.00
CA GLU A 128 0.54 11.94 5.65
C GLU A 128 0.31 10.43 5.67
N ARG A 129 0.93 9.75 6.64
CA ARG A 129 0.95 8.30 6.75
C ARG A 129 1.36 7.89 8.15
N THR A 130 0.81 6.79 8.64
CA THR A 130 1.26 6.12 9.86
C THR A 130 1.39 4.64 9.58
N ILE A 131 2.55 4.07 9.88
CA ILE A 131 2.85 2.65 9.64
C ILE A 131 3.37 2.03 10.92
N LEU A 132 2.89 0.83 11.22
CA LEU A 132 3.50 -0.02 12.24
C LEU A 132 4.69 -0.77 11.62
N GLY A 133 5.80 -0.77 12.31
CA GLY A 133 7.02 -1.44 11.87
C GLY A 133 7.82 -2.01 13.03
N LEU A 134 8.94 -2.64 12.70
CA LEU A 134 9.91 -3.13 13.67
C LEU A 134 11.22 -2.37 13.49
N ARG A 135 11.72 -1.76 14.57
CA ARG A 135 13.02 -1.08 14.57
C ARG A 135 13.81 -1.51 15.79
N ASP A 136 15.05 -1.95 15.57
CA ASP A 136 15.95 -2.43 16.63
C ASP A 136 15.29 -3.50 17.52
N GLY A 137 14.48 -4.38 16.92
CA GLY A 137 13.74 -5.44 17.61
C GLY A 137 12.51 -4.98 18.40
N LYS A 138 12.10 -3.71 18.25
CA LYS A 138 10.94 -3.14 18.98
C LYS A 138 9.83 -2.71 18.01
N PRO A 139 8.55 -3.00 18.34
CA PRO A 139 7.43 -2.51 17.55
C PRO A 139 7.28 -1.00 17.72
N ILE A 140 7.12 -0.29 16.60
CA ILE A 140 6.98 1.17 16.58
C ILE A 140 5.88 1.61 15.63
N TRP A 141 5.28 2.75 15.94
CA TRP A 141 4.56 3.56 14.98
C TRP A 141 5.51 4.60 14.38
N GLU A 142 5.61 4.63 13.05
CA GLU A 142 6.27 5.69 12.30
C GLU A 142 5.20 6.61 11.69
N VAL A 143 5.14 7.86 12.17
CA VAL A 143 4.21 8.89 11.68
C VAL A 143 4.95 9.84 10.75
N LYS A 144 4.56 9.87 9.48
CA LYS A 144 5.11 10.79 8.48
C LYS A 144 4.37 12.13 8.50
N SER A 145 5.12 13.21 8.54
CA SER A 145 4.61 14.58 8.46
C SER A 145 5.61 15.47 7.72
N GLY A 146 5.31 15.82 6.46
CA GLY A 146 6.23 16.56 5.60
C GLY A 146 7.50 15.76 5.31
N THR A 147 8.65 16.37 5.56
CA THR A 147 9.97 15.74 5.39
C THR A 147 10.42 14.93 6.60
N ALA A 148 9.61 14.90 7.67
CA ALA A 148 9.98 14.29 8.94
C ALA A 148 9.15 13.03 9.27
N TYR A 149 9.78 12.13 10.01
CA TYR A 149 9.21 10.92 10.57
C TYR A 149 9.29 10.98 12.10
N TYR A 150 8.17 10.73 12.75
CA TYR A 150 8.03 10.76 14.20
C TYR A 150 7.85 9.32 14.67
N ILE A 151 8.81 8.85 15.47
CA ILE A 151 8.88 7.47 15.90
C ILE A 151 8.32 7.39 17.32
N VAL A 152 7.28 6.58 17.47
CA VAL A 152 6.58 6.36 18.74
C VAL A 152 6.63 4.87 19.04
N ASP A 153 7.00 4.53 20.27
CA ASP A 153 7.01 3.15 20.75
C ASP A 153 5.57 2.59 20.78
N PHE A 154 5.35 1.43 20.16
CA PHE A 154 4.00 0.84 20.08
C PHE A 154 3.46 0.45 21.46
N GLU A 155 4.28 -0.17 22.30
CA GLU A 155 3.82 -0.72 23.58
C GLU A 155 3.58 0.38 24.62
N THR A 156 4.49 1.36 24.67
CA THR A 156 4.51 2.36 25.75
C THR A 156 3.96 3.73 25.35
N GLY A 157 3.84 4.02 24.05
CA GLY A 157 3.51 5.34 23.55
C GLY A 157 4.59 6.41 23.81
N ASN A 158 5.80 5.99 24.19
CA ASN A 158 6.91 6.91 24.35
C ASN A 158 7.33 7.47 23.00
N PHE A 159 7.47 8.79 22.92
CA PHE A 159 8.10 9.42 21.77
C PHE A 159 9.60 9.12 21.79
N ILE A 160 10.10 8.44 20.75
CA ILE A 160 11.50 8.01 20.67
C ILE A 160 12.34 9.11 20.03
N LYS A 161 11.99 9.52 18.82
CA LYS A 161 12.71 10.56 18.07
C LYS A 161 11.92 11.10 16.89
N ARG A 162 12.36 12.26 16.42
CA ARG A 162 12.03 12.83 15.11
C ARG A 162 13.25 12.67 14.21
N GLU A 163 13.02 12.22 12.98
CA GLU A 163 14.03 12.05 11.94
C GLU A 163 13.58 12.70 10.63
N GLY A 164 14.51 12.91 9.70
CA GLY A 164 14.24 13.63 8.45
C GLY A 164 14.74 15.07 8.46
N LEU A 165 14.75 15.69 7.28
CA LEU A 165 15.25 17.05 7.05
C LEU A 165 14.31 18.13 7.60
#